data_AF-A0A162ZFA3-F1
#
_entry.id   AF-A0A162ZFA3-F1
#
_cell.length_a   1.000
_cell.length_b   1.000
_cell.length_c   1.000
_cell.angle_alpha   90.00
_cell.angle_beta   90.00
_cell.angle_gamma   90.00
#
_symmetry.space_group_name_H-M   'P 1'
#
loop_
_entity.id
_entity.type
_entity.pdbx_description
1 polymer ?
#
loop_
_entity_poly.entity_id
_entity_poly.type
_entity_poly.pdbx_seq_one_letter_code
_entity_poly.pdbx_strand_id
1 'polypeptide(L)' 'MTKFVLAYNKRTAELVVLEKFGESKDAVRRRMELAETHFGSDWELAVLTSRDEETLRSTHQRYFASSV' A
#
# COMPACT_ATOMS: atom_id res chain seq x y z
N MET A 1 13.47 -2.40 -9.23
CA MET A 1 12.86 -1.44 -8.27
C MET A 1 11.88 -2.19 -7.40
N THR A 2 11.86 -1.87 -6.12
CA THR A 2 10.99 -2.52 -5.12
C THR A 2 9.52 -2.16 -5.35
N LYS A 3 8.64 -3.13 -5.08
CA LYS A 3 7.19 -2.92 -5.07
C LYS A 3 6.69 -2.87 -3.64
N PHE A 4 5.71 -2.03 -3.41
CA PHE A 4 5.06 -1.87 -2.12
C PHE A 4 3.57 -2.07 -2.30
N VAL A 5 2.97 -2.93 -1.48
CA VAL A 5 1.51 -3.10 -1.41
C VAL A 5 1.02 -2.32 -0.21
N LEU A 6 0.00 -1.50 -0.41
CA LEU A 6 -0.59 -0.66 0.62
C LEU A 6 -2.08 -0.95 0.74
N ALA A 7 -2.59 -0.97 1.98
CA ALA A 7 -4.02 -0.91 2.26
C ALA A 7 -4.32 0.32 3.12
N TYR A 8 -4.98 1.29 2.50
CA TYR A 8 -5.26 2.58 3.08
C TYR A 8 -6.77 2.79 3.21
N ASN A 9 -7.25 3.09 4.41
CA ASN A 9 -8.64 3.45 4.65
C ASN A 9 -8.86 4.91 4.27
N LYS A 10 -9.63 5.15 3.20
CA LYS A 10 -9.87 6.52 2.70
C LYS A 10 -10.70 7.36 3.67
N ARG A 11 -11.50 6.72 4.53
CA ARG A 11 -12.41 7.40 5.46
C ARG A 11 -11.72 7.81 6.75
N THR A 12 -10.88 6.92 7.31
CA THR A 12 -10.15 7.20 8.56
C THR A 12 -8.74 7.73 8.30
N ALA A 13 -8.30 7.75 7.04
CA ALA A 13 -6.94 8.07 6.63
C ALA A 13 -5.88 7.13 7.25
N GLU A 14 -6.26 5.90 7.58
CA GLU A 14 -5.39 4.93 8.25
C GLU A 14 -4.70 4.00 7.26
N LEU A 15 -3.38 3.84 7.37
CA LEU A 15 -2.61 2.85 6.62
C LEU A 15 -2.38 1.61 7.51
N VAL A 16 -2.94 0.47 7.13
CA VAL A 16 -2.86 -0.76 7.95
C VAL A 16 -2.01 -1.86 7.32
N VAL A 17 -1.71 -1.76 6.02
CA VAL A 17 -0.77 -2.65 5.33
C VAL A 17 0.28 -1.83 4.62
N LEU A 18 1.54 -2.19 4.83
CA LEU A 18 2.68 -1.76 4.03
C LEU A 18 3.63 -2.94 3.88
N GLU A 19 3.57 -3.62 2.74
CA GLU A 19 4.35 -4.84 2.47
C GLU A 19 5.31 -4.62 1.30
N LYS A 20 6.54 -5.10 1.43
CA LYS A 20 7.62 -4.95 0.46
C LYS A 20 7.80 -6.22 -0.37
N PHE A 21 7.93 -6.06 -1.68
CA PHE A 21 8.13 -7.16 -2.63
C PHE A 21 9.30 -6.89 -3.58
N GLY A 22 10.04 -7.97 -3.89
CA GLY A 22 11.09 -7.96 -4.91
C GLY A 22 10.52 -8.07 -6.33
N GLU A 23 9.44 -8.85 -6.50
CA GLU A 23 8.84 -9.14 -7.80
C GLU A 23 7.45 -8.51 -7.95
N SER A 24 7.15 -8.00 -9.15
CA SER A 24 5.86 -7.38 -9.46
C SER A 24 4.69 -8.36 -9.36
N LYS A 25 4.93 -9.62 -9.74
CA LYS A 25 3.88 -10.66 -9.75
C LYS A 25 3.36 -10.91 -8.33
N ASP A 26 4.25 -11.00 -7.35
CA ASP A 26 3.88 -11.25 -5.96
C ASP A 26 3.14 -10.05 -5.36
N ALA A 27 3.58 -8.82 -5.65
CA ALA A 27 2.90 -7.62 -5.19
C ALA A 27 1.46 -7.52 -5.74
N VAL A 28 1.27 -7.84 -7.03
CA VAL A 28 -0.06 -7.83 -7.65
C VAL A 28 -0.93 -8.94 -7.08
N ARG A 29 -0.39 -10.15 -6.92
CA ARG A 29 -1.11 -11.27 -6.29
C ARG A 29 -1.58 -10.90 -4.88
N ARG A 30 -0.67 -10.35 -4.06
CA ARG A 30 -1.00 -9.93 -2.70
C ARG A 30 -2.11 -8.89 -2.67
N ARG A 31 -2.05 -7.89 -3.55
CA ARG A 31 -3.11 -6.88 -3.67
C ARG A 31 -4.47 -7.51 -3.99
N MET A 32 -4.52 -8.53 -4.84
CA MET A 32 -5.76 -9.26 -5.15
C MET A 32 -6.28 -10.03 -3.92
N GLU A 33 -5.40 -10.76 -3.23
CA GLU A 33 -5.76 -11.50 -2.01
C GLU A 33 -6.34 -10.57 -0.92
N LEU A 34 -5.75 -9.38 -0.76
CA LEU A 34 -6.26 -8.34 0.13
C LEU A 34 -7.65 -7.83 -0.28
N ALA A 35 -7.88 -7.67 -1.59
CA ALA A 35 -9.16 -7.22 -2.14
C ALA A 35 -10.27 -8.24 -1.93
N GLU A 36 -9.97 -9.53 -2.04
CA GLU A 36 -10.95 -10.60 -1.91
C GLU A 36 -11.37 -10.85 -0.45
N THR A 37 -10.46 -10.62 0.51
CA THR A 37 -10.59 -11.21 1.85
C THR A 37 -10.82 -10.17 2.96
N HIS A 38 -10.28 -8.95 2.84
CA HIS A 38 -10.11 -8.07 4.00
C HIS A 38 -10.68 -6.66 3.84
N PHE A 39 -10.86 -6.18 2.60
CA PHE A 39 -11.03 -4.75 2.37
C PHE A 39 -12.16 -4.43 1.39
N GLY A 40 -13.20 -3.77 1.91
CA GLY A 40 -14.35 -3.28 1.14
C GLY A 40 -14.13 -1.90 0.49
N SER A 41 -15.23 -1.24 0.07
CA SER A 41 -15.22 0.00 -0.71
C SER A 41 -14.53 1.20 -0.04
N ASP A 42 -14.45 1.24 1.29
CA ASP A 42 -13.77 2.29 2.05
C ASP A 42 -12.24 2.23 1.94
N TRP A 43 -11.70 1.09 1.48
CA TRP A 43 -10.27 0.86 1.40
C TRP A 43 -9.74 1.12 -0.01
N GLU A 44 -8.50 1.57 -0.08
CA GLU A 44 -7.73 1.71 -1.29
C GLU A 44 -6.53 0.76 -1.23
N LEU A 45 -6.46 -0.14 -2.22
CA LEU A 45 -5.40 -1.12 -2.36
C LEU A 45 -4.49 -0.71 -3.52
N ALA A 46 -3.29 -0.23 -3.18
CA ALA A 46 -2.33 0.31 -4.13
C ALA A 46 -1.09 -0.58 -4.22
N VAL A 47 -0.54 -0.69 -5.44
CA VAL A 47 0.80 -1.26 -5.69
C VAL A 47 1.67 -0.15 -6.21
N LEU A 48 2.64 0.27 -5.41
CA LEU A 48 3.55 1.37 -5.74
C LEU A 48 4.95 0.84 -6.03
N THR A 49 5.67 1.53 -6.92
CA THR A 49 7.07 1.23 -7.20
C THR A 49 7.93 2.33 -6.62
N SER A 50 8.91 1.98 -5.80
CA SER A 50 9.88 2.92 -5.25
C SER A 50 11.24 2.23 -5.10
N ARG A 51 12.30 3.03 -4.91
CA ARG A 51 13.64 2.50 -4.59
C ARG A 51 13.72 1.95 -3.17
N ASP A 52 13.06 2.62 -2.23
CA ASP A 52 13.02 2.29 -0.81
C ASP A 52 11.76 2.91 -0.16
N GLU A 53 11.52 2.56 1.11
CA GLU A 53 10.37 3.03 1.86
C GLU A 53 10.47 4.53 2.23
N GLU A 54 11.66 5.05 2.50
CA GLU A 54 11.86 6.47 2.80
C GLU A 54 11.40 7.35 1.63
N THR A 55 11.81 6.98 0.43
CA THR A 55 11.42 7.64 -0.82
C THR A 55 9.93 7.48 -1.08
N LEU A 56 9.36 6.32 -0.75
CA LEU A 56 7.92 6.08 -0.87
C LEU A 56 7.14 7.03 0.04
N ARG A 57 7.56 7.15 1.32
CA ARG A 57 6.96 8.06 2.31
C ARG A 57 7.03 9.52 1.87
N SER A 58 8.18 9.92 1.33
CA SER A 58 8.39 11.29 0.83
C SER A 58 7.55 11.63 -0.41
N THR A 59 7.39 10.68 -1.34
CA THR A 59 6.70 10.91 -2.63
C THR A 59 5.19 10.65 -2.58
N HIS A 60 4.73 9.81 -1.66
CA HIS A 60 3.32 9.41 -1.53
C HIS A 60 2.77 9.75 -0.14
N GLN A 61 3.05 10.97 0.33
CA GLN A 61 2.72 11.46 1.68
C GLN A 61 1.26 11.24 2.09
N ARG A 62 0.32 11.22 1.13
CA ARG A 62 -1.11 10.96 1.40
C ARG A 62 -1.34 9.71 2.24
N TYR A 63 -0.58 8.63 1.99
CA TYR A 63 -0.75 7.38 2.73
C TYR A 63 -0.14 7.42 4.14
N PHE A 64 0.66 8.44 4.45
CA PHE A 64 1.44 8.53 5.69
C PHE A 64 1.09 9.77 6.52
N ALA A 65 0.21 10.64 6.02
CA ALA A 65 -0.09 11.94 6.61
C ALA A 65 -0.81 11.87 7.97
N SER A 66 -1.47 10.76 8.29
CA SER A 66 -2.17 10.57 9.58
C SER A 66 -1.43 9.67 10.58
N SER A 67 -0.16 9.32 10.34
CA SER A 67 0.65 8.55 11.31
C SER A 67 1.32 9.44 12.37
N VAL A 68 0.60 10.43 12.90
CA VAL A 68 1.04 11.31 14.01
C VAL A 68 0.20 11.06 15.24
#